data_AF-A0A7J9K0X6-F1
#
_entry.id   AF-A0A7J9K0X6-F1
#
_cell.length_a   1.000
_cell.length_b   1.000
_cell.length_c   1.000
_cell.angle_alpha   90.00
_cell.angle_beta   90.00
_cell.angle_gamma   90.00
#
_symmetry.space_group_name_H-M   'P 1'
#
loop_
_entity.id
_entity.type
_entity.pdbx_description
1 polymer ?
#
loop_
_entity_poly.entity_id
_entity_poly.type
_entity_poly.pdbx_seq_one_letter_code
_entity_poly.pdbx_strand_id
1 'polypeptide(L)'
;MLIQMVETELEKRKQEGSYKGHFKGQSHFFGYEGRCGLPTNFDASYCYALGYGAAALLHSGKTGLISSVGNLGAPVGEWTVGGTALTSLMDVERRH
;
A
#
# COMPACT_ATOMS: atom_id res chain seq x y z
N MET A 1 4.72 -21.28 7.12
CA MET A 1 5.99 -21.31 6.36
C MET A 1 7.16 -20.79 7.19
N LEU A 2 7.30 -19.48 7.46
CA LEU A 2 8.50 -18.95 8.15
C LEU A 2 8.68 -19.47 9.58
N ILE A 3 7.64 -19.41 10.43
CA ILE A 3 7.68 -19.93 11.80
C ILE A 3 8.10 -21.41 11.80
N GLN A 4 7.50 -22.21 10.93
CA GLN A 4 7.81 -23.63 10.78
C GLN A 4 9.25 -23.90 10.32
N MET A 5 9.80 -23.07 9.42
CA MET A 5 11.21 -23.18 8.99
C MET A 5 12.16 -22.89 10.16
N VAL A 6 11.84 -21.89 10.99
CA VAL A 6 12.62 -21.55 12.20
C VAL A 6 12.52 -22.65 13.24
N GLU A 7 11.32 -23.20 13.50
CA GLU A 7 11.13 -24.33 14.39
C GLU A 7 11.97 -25.54 13.97
N THR A 8 11.97 -25.85 12.67
CA THR A 8 12.77 -26.96 12.10
C THR A 8 14.27 -26.76 12.33
N GLU A 9 14.79 -25.57 12.05
CA GLU A 9 16.21 -25.26 12.24
C GLU A 9 16.61 -25.23 13.72
N LEU A 10 15.77 -24.68 14.60
CA LEU A 10 16.05 -24.63 16.03
C LEU A 10 15.98 -26.00 16.70
N GLU A 11 15.11 -26.89 16.21
CA GLU A 11 15.08 -28.28 16.67
C GLU A 11 16.38 -29.03 16.29
N LYS A 12 16.88 -28.82 15.07
CA LYS A 12 18.19 -29.35 14.65
C LYS A 12 19.32 -28.84 15.57
N ARG A 13 19.38 -27.54 15.86
CA ARG A 13 20.40 -26.98 16.76
C ARG A 13 20.26 -27.47 18.19
N LYS A 14 19.05 -27.81 18.62
CA LYS A 14 18.80 -28.40 19.94
C LYS A 14 19.39 -29.81 20.02
N GLN A 15 19.25 -30.60 18.96
CA GLN A 15 19.87 -31.93 18.85
C GLN A 15 21.41 -31.85 18.81
N GLU A 16 21.97 -30.83 18.16
CA GLU A 16 23.42 -30.55 18.14
C GLU A 16 23.95 -29.96 19.47
N GLY A 17 23.07 -29.63 20.42
CA GLY A 17 23.44 -28.98 21.69
C GLY A 17 23.83 -27.49 21.55
N SER A 18 23.71 -26.92 20.35
CA SER A 18 24.03 -25.52 20.04
C SER A 18 22.89 -24.54 20.34
N TYR A 19 21.69 -25.06 20.65
CA TYR A 19 20.53 -24.27 21.11
C TYR A 19 19.90 -24.86 22.38
N LYS A 20 19.84 -24.06 23.45
CA LYS A 20 19.26 -24.44 24.76
C LYS A 20 17.94 -23.74 25.08
N GLY A 21 17.47 -22.88 24.16
CA GLY A 21 16.26 -22.07 24.37
C GLY A 21 14.97 -22.82 24.04
N HIS A 22 13.86 -22.11 24.22
CA HIS A 22 12.55 -22.52 23.75
C HIS A 22 11.99 -21.43 22.84
N PHE A 23 11.64 -21.80 21.61
CA PHE A 23 11.03 -20.92 20.64
C PHE A 23 9.53 -21.21 20.58
N LYS A 24 8.71 -20.15 20.63
CA LYS A 24 7.26 -20.22 20.52
C LYS A 24 6.78 -19.10 19.59
N GLY A 25 6.74 -19.39 18.29
CA GLY A 25 6.27 -18.44 17.31
C GLY A 25 4.77 -18.19 17.42
N GLN A 26 4.35 -16.93 17.23
CA GLN A 26 2.95 -16.56 17.11
C GLN A 26 2.75 -15.80 15.80
N SER A 27 1.91 -16.31 14.91
CA SER A 27 1.55 -15.60 13.69
C SER A 27 0.37 -14.68 13.92
N HIS A 28 0.45 -13.49 13.33
CA HIS A 28 -0.67 -12.56 13.18
C HIS A 28 -0.90 -12.32 11.69
N PHE A 29 -2.15 -12.14 11.31
CA PHE A 29 -2.50 -11.81 9.94
C PHE A 29 -3.51 -10.66 9.93
N PHE A 30 -2.96 -9.46 9.86
CA PHE A 30 -3.74 -8.23 9.84
C PHE A 30 -3.81 -7.69 8.41
N GLY A 31 -5.01 -7.38 7.93
CA GLY A 31 -5.24 -6.84 6.60
C GLY A 31 -6.68 -6.39 6.37
N TYR A 32 -7.67 -7.29 6.53
CA TYR A 32 -9.08 -6.98 6.24
C TYR A 32 -9.65 -5.89 7.15
N GLU A 33 -9.28 -5.92 8.42
CA GLU A 33 -9.68 -4.95 9.43
C GLU A 33 -9.23 -3.52 9.10
N GLY A 34 -8.18 -3.35 8.27
CA GLY A 34 -7.68 -2.05 7.87
C GLY A 34 -8.38 -1.45 6.64
N ARG A 35 -9.16 -2.23 5.88
CA ARG A 35 -9.70 -1.79 4.58
C ARG A 35 -10.95 -0.91 4.67
N CYS A 36 -11.75 -1.11 5.72
CA CYS A 36 -13.02 -0.40 5.92
C CYS A 36 -13.04 0.39 7.24
N GLY A 37 -11.86 0.79 7.72
CA GLY A 37 -11.74 1.71 8.85
C GLY A 37 -12.08 3.14 8.47
N LEU A 38 -12.16 4.03 9.46
CA LEU A 38 -12.27 5.46 9.21
C LEU A 38 -10.97 5.97 8.56
N PRO A 39 -11.06 6.82 7.53
CA PRO A 39 -9.87 7.38 6.90
C PRO A 39 -9.15 8.31 7.87
N THR A 40 -7.83 8.41 7.71
CA THR A 40 -7.06 9.46 8.38
C THR A 40 -7.43 10.84 7.81
N ASN A 41 -7.08 11.93 8.52
CA ASN A 41 -7.25 13.28 7.96
C ASN A 41 -6.50 13.47 6.63
N PHE A 42 -5.37 12.78 6.47
CA PHE A 42 -4.63 12.75 5.22
C PHE A 42 -5.46 12.11 4.11
N ASP A 43 -5.93 10.87 4.31
CA ASP A 43 -6.70 10.14 3.29
C ASP A 43 -8.02 10.83 2.96
N ALA A 44 -8.70 11.41 3.96
CA ALA A 44 -9.93 12.17 3.74
C ALA A 44 -9.68 13.39 2.84
N SER A 45 -8.63 14.17 3.12
CA SER A 45 -8.26 15.35 2.33
C SER A 45 -7.78 14.95 0.93
N TYR A 46 -6.95 13.92 0.83
CA TYR A 46 -6.39 13.42 -0.41
C TYR A 46 -7.46 12.86 -1.34
N CYS A 47 -8.34 11.98 -0.83
CA CYS A 47 -9.43 11.42 -1.63
C CYS A 47 -10.43 12.49 -2.09
N TYR A 48 -10.70 13.50 -1.25
CA TYR A 48 -11.52 14.63 -1.65
C TYR A 48 -10.87 15.43 -2.79
N ALA A 49 -9.58 15.76 -2.65
CA ALA A 49 -8.82 16.48 -3.67
C ALA A 49 -8.75 15.70 -5.00
N LEU A 50 -8.56 14.38 -4.96
CA LEU A 50 -8.59 13.51 -6.14
C LEU A 50 -9.93 13.59 -6.87
N GLY A 51 -11.04 13.46 -6.14
CA GLY A 51 -12.39 13.53 -6.71
C GLY A 51 -12.69 14.90 -7.33
N TYR A 52 -12.32 15.97 -6.62
CA TYR A 52 -12.47 17.34 -7.12
C TYR A 52 -11.59 17.59 -8.36
N GLY A 53 -10.35 17.12 -8.35
CA GLY A 53 -9.43 17.19 -9.49
C GLY A 53 -9.97 16.44 -10.72
N ALA A 54 -10.57 15.27 -10.53
CA ALA A 54 -11.20 14.52 -11.62
C ALA A 54 -12.35 15.30 -12.25
N ALA A 55 -13.20 15.94 -11.44
CA ALA A 55 -14.28 16.79 -11.93
C ALA A 55 -13.74 18.00 -12.72
N ALA A 56 -12.67 18.63 -12.25
CA ALA A 56 -12.02 19.74 -12.96
C ALA A 56 -11.43 19.31 -14.31
N LEU A 57 -10.76 18.15 -14.36
CA LEU A 57 -10.23 17.57 -15.60
C LEU A 57 -11.36 17.28 -16.60
N LEU A 58 -12.45 16.66 -16.14
CA LEU A 58 -13.64 16.40 -16.95
C LEU A 58 -14.26 17.70 -17.49
N HIS A 59 -14.43 18.71 -16.63
CA HIS A 59 -14.95 20.02 -17.03
C HIS A 59 -14.09 20.69 -18.10
N SER A 60 -12.77 20.49 -18.05
CA SER A 60 -11.82 20.97 -19.07
C SER A 60 -11.73 20.10 -20.34
N GLY A 61 -12.63 19.11 -20.48
CA GLY A 61 -12.72 18.24 -21.67
C GLY A 61 -11.59 17.22 -21.81
N LYS A 62 -10.90 16.86 -20.71
CA LYS A 62 -9.82 15.87 -20.72
C LYS A 62 -10.36 14.45 -20.52
N THR A 63 -9.69 13.48 -21.13
CA THR A 63 -10.00 12.04 -21.02
C THR A 63 -8.72 11.22 -20.98
N GLY A 64 -8.80 9.97 -20.52
CA GLY A 64 -7.64 9.07 -20.43
C GLY A 64 -6.60 9.47 -19.37
N LEU A 65 -6.98 10.32 -18.41
CA LEU A 65 -6.13 10.78 -17.32
C LEU A 65 -6.57 10.17 -15.98
N ILE A 66 -5.60 9.86 -15.13
CA ILE A 66 -5.79 9.59 -13.71
C ILE A 66 -5.62 10.92 -12.96
N SER A 67 -6.61 11.32 -12.15
CA SER A 67 -6.47 12.47 -11.26
C SER A 67 -5.29 12.26 -10.31
N SER A 68 -4.41 13.24 -10.18
CA SER A 68 -3.19 13.14 -9.38
C SER A 68 -3.03 14.34 -8.46
N VAL A 69 -2.50 14.08 -7.26
CA VAL A 69 -2.14 15.13 -6.29
C VAL A 69 -0.65 14.99 -5.97
N GLY A 70 0.09 16.09 -6.08
CA GLY A 70 1.51 16.20 -5.79
C GLY A 70 1.78 16.98 -4.50
N ASN A 71 3.05 16.98 -4.07
CA ASN A 71 3.52 17.66 -2.86
C ASN A 71 2.85 17.18 -1.56
N LEU A 72 2.52 15.89 -1.48
CA LEU A 72 1.75 15.28 -0.37
C LEU A 72 2.45 15.31 1.00
N GLY A 73 3.76 15.60 1.04
CA GLY A 73 4.50 15.80 2.30
C GLY A 73 4.35 17.20 2.90
N ALA A 74 3.88 18.17 2.12
CA ALA A 74 3.63 19.53 2.57
C ALA A 74 2.22 19.69 3.17
N PRO A 75 1.92 20.82 3.84
CA PRO A 75 0.57 21.15 4.25
C PRO A 75 -0.42 21.11 3.07
N VAL A 76 -1.68 20.75 3.33
CA VAL A 76 -2.72 20.55 2.30
C VAL A 76 -2.87 21.75 1.36
N GLY A 77 -2.70 22.98 1.86
CA GLY A 77 -2.79 24.20 1.05
C GLY A 77 -1.69 24.36 -0.02
N GLU A 78 -0.60 23.58 0.07
CA GLU A 78 0.52 23.59 -0.87
C GLU A 78 0.50 22.40 -1.84
N TRP A 79 -0.56 21.58 -1.79
CA TRP A 79 -0.72 20.46 -2.70
C TRP A 79 -1.00 20.94 -4.12
N THR A 80 -0.47 20.22 -5.10
CA THR A 80 -0.73 20.46 -6.52
C THR A 80 -1.69 19.41 -7.04
N VAL A 81 -2.63 19.78 -7.92
CA VAL A 81 -3.62 18.85 -8.49
C VAL A 81 -3.53 18.86 -10.01
N GLY A 82 -3.56 17.69 -10.63
CA GLY A 82 -3.41 17.52 -12.07
C GLY A 82 -3.96 16.20 -12.58
N GLY A 83 -3.53 15.83 -13.80
CA GLY A 83 -3.90 14.56 -14.43
C GLY A 83 -2.70 13.88 -15.06
N THR A 84 -2.48 12.61 -14.75
CA THR A 84 -1.43 11.76 -15.31
C THR A 84 -2.01 10.87 -16.40
N ALA A 85 -1.38 10.81 -17.58
CA ALA A 85 -1.85 9.96 -18.66
C ALA A 85 -1.83 8.48 -18.26
N LEU A 86 -2.98 7.79 -18.33
CA LEU A 86 -3.11 6.40 -17.91
C LEU A 86 -2.09 5.49 -18.61
N THR A 87 -1.90 5.67 -19.91
CA THR A 87 -0.98 4.87 -20.74
C THR A 87 0.49 5.00 -20.33
N SER A 88 0.88 6.10 -19.68
CA SER A 88 2.26 6.29 -19.19
C SER A 88 2.63 5.35 -18.04
N LEU A 89 1.64 4.70 -17.42
CA LEU A 89 1.81 3.75 -16.32
C LEU A 89 1.61 2.29 -16.76
N MET A 90 1.44 2.05 -18.06
CA MET A 90 1.14 0.72 -18.60
C MET A 90 2.38 0.07 -19.19
N ASP A 91 2.44 -1.25 -19.05
CA ASP A 91 3.36 -2.13 -19.78
C ASP A 91 2.56 -3.36 -20.28
N VAL A 92 3.10 -4.07 -21.26
CA VAL A 92 2.46 -5.27 -21.83
C VAL A 92 2.80 -6.48 -20.97
N GLU A 93 1.79 -7.00 -20.27
CA GLU A 93 1.90 -8.23 -19.50
C GLU A 93 1.17 -9.39 -20.20
N ARG A 94 1.83 -10.55 -20.33
CA ARG A 94 1.18 -11.77 -20.79
C ARG A 94 0.33 -12.35 -19.66
N ARG A 95 -0.98 -12.32 -19.82
CA ARG A 95 -1.95 -12.98 -18.94
C ARG A 95 -2.66 -14.10 -19.71
N HIS A 96 -3.08 -15.14 -18.98
CA HIS A 96 -3.63 -16.38 -19.52
C HIS A 96 -5.00 -16.19 -20.17
#